data_AF-A0A3S5CNP4-F1
#
_entry.id   AF-A0A3S5CNP4-F1
#
_cell.length_a   1.000
_cell.length_b   1.000
_cell.length_c   1.000
_cell.angle_alpha   90.00
_cell.angle_beta   90.00
_cell.angle_gamma   90.00
#
_symmetry.space_group_name_H-M   'P 1'
#
loop_
_entity.id
_entity.type
_entity.pdbx_description
1 polymer ?
#
loop_
_entity_poly.entity_id
_entity_poly.type
_entity_poly.pdbx_seq_one_letter_code
_entity_poly.pdbx_strand_id
1 'polypeptide(L)'
;MAAQLTYPKYYIEYAKLLPLFDNTVIRRLPIDDGPNFVRQVKNACFSRVMPTPVEKPKLVVASKEAFLLLDFPPELADASVNLPDDLKNKVTMAREDLIMFLCGNSVWPGADPIAHCYCGIQFGNFAGQLGDGAAM
;
A
#
# COMPACT_ATOMS: atom_id res chain seq x y z
N MET A 1 9.44 15.94 9.17
CA MET A 1 8.18 15.80 9.93
C MET A 1 7.69 14.40 9.71
N ALA A 2 7.51 13.62 10.77
CA ALA A 2 6.82 12.34 10.65
C ALA A 2 5.40 12.65 10.17
N ALA A 3 5.01 12.12 9.01
CA ALA A 3 3.61 12.14 8.61
C ALA A 3 2.82 11.48 9.76
N GLN A 4 1.95 12.24 10.42
CA GLN A 4 1.02 11.65 11.36
C GLN A 4 0.25 10.58 10.60
N LEU A 5 0.31 9.34 11.07
CA LEU A 5 -0.44 8.22 10.51
C LEU A 5 -1.93 8.54 10.67
N THR A 6 -2.54 9.11 9.63
CA THR A 6 -3.98 9.31 9.57
C THR A 6 -4.63 8.06 9.02
N TYR A 7 -5.24 7.29 9.92
CA TYR A 7 -6.12 6.20 9.50
C TYR A 7 -7.42 6.75 8.92
N PRO A 8 -8.01 6.05 7.94
CA PRO A 8 -9.32 6.40 7.41
C PRO A 8 -10.43 6.40 8.47
N LYS A 9 -11.52 7.10 8.17
CA LYS A 9 -12.55 7.49 9.15
C LYS A 9 -13.23 6.29 9.81
N TYR A 10 -13.43 5.18 9.10
CA TYR A 10 -14.20 4.04 9.58
C TYR A 10 -13.33 2.81 9.90
N TYR A 11 -12.00 2.99 9.89
CA TYR A 11 -11.00 1.94 10.02
C TYR A 11 -11.25 1.01 11.21
N ILE A 12 -11.59 1.57 12.37
CA ILE A 12 -11.76 0.83 13.63
C ILE A 12 -12.86 -0.23 13.52
N GLU A 13 -13.93 0.03 12.75
CA GLU A 13 -15.08 -0.86 12.64
C GLU A 13 -14.74 -2.18 11.93
N TYR A 14 -13.75 -2.17 11.04
CA TYR A 14 -13.37 -3.31 10.21
C TYR A 14 -11.93 -3.76 10.42
N ALA A 15 -11.23 -3.24 11.44
CA ALA A 15 -9.81 -3.51 11.68
C ALA A 15 -9.45 -5.01 11.75
N LYS A 16 -10.39 -5.87 12.15
CA LYS A 16 -10.20 -7.34 12.19
C LYS A 16 -10.18 -8.01 10.81
N LEU A 17 -10.67 -7.32 9.77
CA LEU A 17 -10.72 -7.81 8.39
C LEU A 17 -9.52 -7.37 7.57
N LEU A 18 -8.59 -6.61 8.17
CA LEU A 18 -7.48 -6.03 7.45
C LEU A 18 -6.26 -6.94 7.44
N PRO A 19 -5.40 -6.81 6.41
CA PRO A 19 -4.18 -7.60 6.34
C PRO A 19 -3.30 -7.35 7.55
N LEU A 20 -2.75 -8.42 8.12
CA LEU A 20 -1.75 -8.32 9.19
C LEU A 20 -0.36 -8.25 8.57
N PHE A 21 0.35 -7.16 8.81
CA PHE A 21 1.71 -6.97 8.32
C PHE A 21 2.73 -7.49 9.33
N ASP A 22 3.47 -8.53 8.92
CA ASP A 22 4.55 -9.08 9.73
C ASP A 22 5.87 -8.30 9.55
N ASN A 23 6.17 -7.65 8.43
CA ASN A 23 7.43 -6.91 8.21
C ASN A 23 8.72 -7.73 8.46
N THR A 24 8.70 -9.05 8.23
CA THR A 24 9.88 -9.90 8.50
C THR A 24 11.11 -9.51 7.71
N VAL A 25 10.97 -9.05 6.45
CA VAL A 25 12.12 -8.61 5.64
C VAL A 25 12.81 -7.39 6.25
N ILE A 26 12.03 -6.48 6.82
CA ILE A 26 12.52 -5.24 7.43
C ILE A 26 13.32 -5.52 8.69
N ARG A 27 12.94 -6.54 9.46
CA ARG A 27 13.67 -6.95 10.66
C ARG A 27 14.92 -7.77 10.38
N ARG A 28 15.05 -8.35 9.18
CA ARG A 28 16.09 -9.35 8.88
C ARG A 28 17.11 -8.90 7.86
N LEU A 29 16.79 -7.93 7.02
CA LEU A 29 17.64 -7.47 5.93
C LEU A 29 18.09 -6.02 6.16
N PRO A 30 19.27 -5.65 5.65
CA PRO A 30 19.76 -4.28 5.77
C PRO A 30 18.80 -3.25 5.17
N ILE A 31 18.48 -2.22 5.94
CA ILE A 31 17.61 -1.11 5.56
C ILE A 31 18.38 0.19 5.62
N ASP A 32 18.08 1.05 4.65
CA ASP A 32 18.47 2.43 4.64
C ASP A 32 17.33 3.33 5.15
N ASP A 33 17.64 4.12 6.18
CA ASP A 33 16.76 5.12 6.80
C ASP A 33 17.10 6.55 6.37
N GLY A 34 17.78 6.68 5.24
CA GLY A 34 18.23 7.94 4.69
C GLY A 34 17.07 8.78 4.13
N PRO A 35 17.39 10.01 3.69
CA PRO A 35 16.38 10.89 3.11
C PRO A 35 15.79 10.32 1.81
N ASN A 36 14.52 10.62 1.57
CA ASN A 36 13.75 10.18 0.40
C ASN A 36 13.94 11.15 -0.78
N PHE A 37 15.02 10.96 -1.55
CA PHE A 37 15.27 11.58 -2.84
C PHE A 37 16.18 10.66 -3.69
N VAL A 38 16.35 10.96 -4.98
CA VAL A 38 17.18 10.15 -5.89
C VAL A 38 18.65 10.17 -5.44
N ARG A 39 19.16 9.02 -5.00
CA ARG A 39 20.55 8.84 -4.57
C ARG A 39 21.00 7.38 -4.70
N GLN A 40 22.31 7.17 -4.56
CA GLN A 40 22.88 5.84 -4.41
C GLN A 40 22.63 5.34 -2.97
N VAL A 41 22.12 4.12 -2.85
CA VAL A 41 21.80 3.45 -1.59
C VAL A 41 22.83 2.33 -1.42
N LYS A 42 23.64 2.42 -0.37
CA LYS A 42 24.76 1.49 -0.16
C LYS A 42 24.48 0.61 1.04
N ASN A 43 24.91 -0.65 0.97
CA ASN A 43 24.81 -1.63 2.05
C ASN A 43 23.39 -1.86 2.58
N ALA A 44 22.37 -1.63 1.75
CA ALA A 44 20.97 -1.85 2.08
C ALA A 44 20.25 -2.56 0.95
N CYS A 45 19.29 -3.42 1.30
CA CYS A 45 18.39 -4.07 0.34
C CYS A 45 17.17 -3.20 0.04
N PHE A 46 16.80 -2.32 0.98
CA PHE A 46 15.62 -1.48 0.89
C PHE A 46 15.89 -0.10 1.49
N SER A 47 15.09 0.89 1.09
CA SER A 47 14.98 2.19 1.78
C SER A 47 13.60 2.33 2.39
N ARG A 48 13.49 2.80 3.63
CA ARG A 48 12.20 3.13 4.25
C ARG A 48 11.64 4.40 3.59
N VAL A 49 10.44 4.31 3.04
CA VAL A 49 9.81 5.40 2.30
C VAL A 49 8.34 5.52 2.69
N MET A 50 7.78 6.72 2.58
CA MET A 50 6.35 6.94 2.73
C MET A 50 5.74 7.21 1.35
N PRO A 51 4.52 6.71 1.07
CA PRO A 51 3.82 7.06 -0.15
C PRO A 51 3.53 8.56 -0.21
N THR A 52 3.57 9.10 -1.42
CA THR A 52 3.19 10.49 -1.68
C THR A 52 1.67 10.54 -1.87
N PRO A 53 0.93 11.29 -1.02
CA PRO A 53 -0.52 11.36 -1.14
C PRO A 53 -1.00 11.96 -2.47
N VAL A 54 -2.14 11.48 -2.93
CA VAL A 54 -2.85 11.93 -4.14
C VAL A 54 -4.14 12.66 -3.80
N GLU A 55 -4.50 13.63 -4.64
CA GLU A 55 -5.74 14.40 -4.47
C GLU A 55 -6.96 13.65 -5.03
N LYS A 56 -8.06 13.68 -4.28
CA LYS A 56 -9.39 13.20 -4.70
C LYS A 56 -9.37 11.79 -5.33
N PRO A 57 -8.83 10.76 -4.64
CA PRO A 57 -8.74 9.42 -5.18
C PRO A 57 -10.14 8.83 -5.47
N LYS A 58 -10.24 8.07 -6.55
CA LYS A 58 -11.47 7.37 -6.95
C LYS A 58 -11.14 5.97 -7.45
N LEU A 59 -11.94 4.99 -7.04
CA LEU A 59 -11.89 3.65 -7.61
C LEU A 59 -12.44 3.69 -9.04
N VAL A 60 -11.63 3.26 -10.01
CA VAL A 60 -12.03 3.18 -11.42
C VAL A 60 -12.56 1.78 -11.75
N VAL A 61 -11.79 0.75 -11.38
CA VAL A 61 -12.12 -0.66 -11.58
C VAL A 61 -11.44 -1.49 -10.50
N ALA A 62 -12.06 -2.59 -10.09
CA ALA A 62 -11.49 -3.59 -9.21
C ALA A 62 -11.79 -4.99 -9.75
N SER A 63 -10.85 -5.93 -9.59
CA SER A 63 -11.10 -7.35 -9.85
C SER A 63 -11.62 -8.01 -8.58
N LYS A 64 -12.77 -8.70 -8.69
CA LYS A 64 -13.34 -9.49 -7.60
C LYS A 64 -12.42 -10.65 -7.22
N GLU A 65 -11.81 -11.28 -8.22
CA GLU A 65 -10.91 -12.42 -8.06
C GLU A 65 -9.65 -12.00 -7.29
N ALA A 66 -9.08 -10.84 -7.59
CA ALA A 66 -7.93 -10.31 -6.86
C ALA A 66 -8.25 -10.02 -5.38
N PHE A 67 -9.48 -9.59 -5.07
CA PHE A 67 -9.91 -9.36 -3.69
C PHE A 67 -10.03 -10.69 -2.94
N LEU A 68 -10.57 -11.73 -3.60
CA LEU A 68 -10.63 -13.08 -3.02
C LEU A 68 -9.25 -13.67 -2.71
N LEU A 69 -8.22 -13.37 -3.52
CA LEU A 69 -6.83 -13.79 -3.22
C LEU A 69 -6.27 -13.17 -1.93
N LEU A 70 -6.85 -12.04 -1.49
CA LEU A 70 -6.45 -11.31 -0.30
C LEU A 70 -7.44 -11.48 0.85
N ASP A 71 -8.37 -12.44 0.74
CA ASP A 71 -9.47 -12.67 1.68
C ASP A 71 -10.34 -11.42 1.92
N PHE A 72 -10.40 -10.51 0.93
CA PHE A 72 -11.29 -9.36 0.96
C PHE A 72 -12.68 -9.72 0.44
N PRO A 73 -13.75 -9.20 1.08
CA PRO A 73 -15.11 -9.39 0.58
C PRO A 73 -15.27 -8.89 -0.86
N PRO A 74 -15.77 -9.71 -1.80
CA PRO A 74 -15.88 -9.33 -3.21
C PRO A 74 -16.86 -8.18 -3.45
N GLU A 75 -17.78 -7.91 -2.52
CA GLU A 75 -18.69 -6.77 -2.54
C GLU A 75 -17.95 -5.43 -2.47
N LEU A 76 -16.74 -5.41 -1.88
CA LEU A 76 -15.89 -4.21 -1.87
C LEU A 76 -15.37 -3.86 -3.28
N ALA A 77 -15.33 -4.83 -4.20
CA ALA A 77 -14.92 -4.62 -5.59
C ALA A 77 -16.07 -4.19 -6.51
N ASP A 78 -17.34 -4.34 -6.10
CA ASP A 78 -18.50 -3.99 -6.93
C ASP A 78 -19.63 -3.30 -6.15
N ALA A 79 -19.87 -2.01 -6.45
CA ALA A 79 -20.95 -1.23 -5.83
C ALA A 79 -22.34 -1.57 -6.35
N SER A 80 -22.45 -2.33 -7.46
CA SER A 80 -23.73 -2.71 -8.04
C SER A 80 -24.39 -3.89 -7.33
N VAL A 81 -23.68 -4.54 -6.40
CA VAL A 81 -24.22 -5.67 -5.63
C VAL A 81 -25.41 -5.19 -4.80
N ASN A 82 -26.54 -5.87 -4.97
CA ASN A 82 -27.74 -5.60 -4.20
C ASN A 82 -27.61 -6.19 -2.80
N LEU A 83 -27.39 -5.33 -1.80
CA LEU A 83 -27.24 -5.70 -0.39
C LEU A 83 -28.36 -5.07 0.44
N PRO A 84 -28.75 -5.71 1.56
CA PRO A 84 -29.59 -5.06 2.58
C PRO A 84 -29.02 -3.69 2.99
N ASP A 85 -29.90 -2.72 3.29
CA ASP A 85 -29.50 -1.32 3.54
C ASP A 85 -28.45 -1.17 4.64
N ASP A 86 -28.55 -1.97 5.71
CA ASP A 86 -27.60 -1.97 6.82
C ASP A 86 -26.21 -2.45 6.39
N LEU A 87 -26.14 -3.45 5.51
CA LEU A 87 -24.88 -3.98 4.98
C LEU A 87 -24.30 -3.09 3.87
N LYS A 88 -25.15 -2.49 3.05
CA LYS A 88 -24.75 -1.58 1.97
C LYS A 88 -23.98 -0.37 2.50
N ASN A 89 -24.43 0.22 3.60
CA ASN A 89 -23.74 1.34 4.23
C ASN A 89 -22.35 0.95 4.74
N LYS A 90 -22.24 -0.22 5.40
CA LYS A 90 -20.96 -0.76 5.89
C LYS A 90 -19.97 -1.02 4.77
N VAL A 91 -20.42 -1.66 3.68
CA VAL A 91 -19.59 -1.91 2.49
C VAL A 91 -19.13 -0.61 1.84
N THR A 92 -20.00 0.40 1.78
CA THR A 92 -19.64 1.72 1.24
C THR A 92 -18.54 2.39 2.05
N MET A 93 -18.68 2.42 3.38
CA MET A 93 -17.68 2.98 4.30
C MET A 93 -16.34 2.23 4.22
N ALA A 94 -16.38 0.90 4.25
CA ALA A 94 -15.19 0.06 4.13
C ALA A 94 -14.47 0.25 2.78
N ARG A 95 -15.21 0.48 1.69
CA ARG A 95 -14.64 0.80 0.38
C ARG A 95 -13.95 2.16 0.37
N GLU A 96 -14.52 3.19 1.01
CA GLU A 96 -13.87 4.51 1.12
C GLU A 96 -12.51 4.39 1.81
N ASP A 97 -12.46 3.65 2.92
CA ASP A 97 -11.22 3.40 3.65
C ASP A 97 -10.21 2.59 2.81
N LEU A 98 -10.68 1.54 2.13
CA LEU A 98 -9.85 0.74 1.23
C LEU A 98 -9.19 1.59 0.14
N ILE A 99 -9.93 2.52 -0.46
CA ILE A 99 -9.39 3.44 -1.48
C ILE A 99 -8.23 4.25 -0.90
N MET A 100 -8.36 4.74 0.34
CA MET A 100 -7.32 5.54 0.98
C MET A 100 -6.03 4.75 1.24
N PHE A 101 -6.15 3.47 1.60
CA PHE A 101 -4.99 2.59 1.73
C PHE A 101 -4.36 2.25 0.37
N LEU A 102 -5.17 1.86 -0.61
CA LEU A 102 -4.68 1.45 -1.93
C LEU A 102 -4.04 2.58 -2.73
N CYS A 103 -4.46 3.84 -2.51
CA CYS A 103 -3.88 5.00 -3.18
C CYS A 103 -2.66 5.58 -2.46
N GLY A 104 -2.26 5.02 -1.31
CA GLY A 104 -1.12 5.51 -0.54
C GLY A 104 -1.40 6.78 0.29
N ASN A 105 -2.66 7.20 0.41
CA ASN A 105 -3.02 8.32 1.30
C ASN A 105 -3.04 7.92 2.78
N SER A 106 -3.19 6.63 3.05
CA SER A 106 -3.08 6.03 4.37
C SER A 106 -2.19 4.79 4.29
N VAL A 107 -1.39 4.55 5.33
CA VAL A 107 -0.61 3.32 5.45
C VAL A 107 -1.40 2.31 6.28
N TRP A 108 -1.41 1.07 5.81
CA TRP A 108 -2.05 -0.03 6.55
C TRP A 108 -1.46 -0.14 7.96
N PRO A 109 -2.29 -0.40 8.98
CA PRO A 109 -1.78 -0.56 10.34
C PRO A 109 -0.75 -1.70 10.43
N GLY A 110 0.37 -1.38 11.06
CA GLY A 110 1.49 -2.30 11.18
C GLY A 110 2.34 -2.44 9.92
N ALA A 111 1.95 -1.90 8.76
CA ALA A 111 2.82 -1.87 7.59
C ALA A 111 3.95 -0.85 7.76
N ASP A 112 5.13 -1.19 7.25
CA ASP A 112 6.30 -0.32 7.19
C ASP A 112 6.75 -0.25 5.72
N PRO A 113 6.31 0.77 4.95
CA PRO A 113 6.54 0.78 3.51
C PRO A 113 8.01 0.98 3.14
N ILE A 114 8.46 0.25 2.12
CA ILE A 114 9.85 0.19 1.70
C ILE A 114 9.96 0.20 0.17
N ALA A 115 11.03 0.78 -0.35
CA ALA A 115 11.40 0.71 -1.76
C ALA A 115 12.62 -0.22 -1.92
N HIS A 116 12.57 -1.16 -2.86
CA HIS A 116 13.68 -2.09 -3.11
C HIS A 116 14.85 -1.40 -3.80
N CYS A 117 16.06 -1.77 -3.40
CA CYS A 117 17.30 -1.41 -4.07
C CYS A 117 17.80 -2.61 -4.89
N TYR A 118 17.82 -2.47 -6.21
CA TYR A 118 18.30 -3.51 -7.13
C TYR A 118 19.10 -2.90 -8.28
N CYS A 119 19.64 -3.73 -9.15
CA CYS A 119 20.37 -3.31 -10.35
C CYS A 119 19.96 -4.19 -11.54
N GLY A 120 20.36 -3.82 -12.75
CA GLY A 120 20.05 -4.64 -13.92
C GLY A 120 20.82 -4.27 -15.17
N ILE A 121 20.69 -5.14 -16.16
CA ILE A 121 21.11 -4.87 -17.54
C ILE A 121 19.92 -4.23 -18.26
N GLN A 122 20.12 -3.06 -18.85
CA GLN A 122 19.15 -2.40 -19.71
C GLN A 122 19.79 -2.19 -21.09
N PHE A 123 19.08 -2.60 -22.15
CA PHE A 123 19.56 -2.47 -23.53
C PHE A 123 20.99 -3.00 -23.75
N GLY A 124 21.30 -4.16 -23.14
CA GLY A 124 22.60 -4.84 -23.27
C GLY A 124 23.75 -4.23 -22.44
N ASN A 125 23.50 -3.18 -21.64
CA ASN A 125 24.50 -2.52 -20.81
C ASN A 125 24.12 -2.58 -19.33
N PHE A 126 25.13 -2.65 -18.44
CA PHE A 126 24.87 -2.55 -17.00
C PHE A 126 24.44 -1.13 -16.64
N ALA A 127 23.20 -0.99 -16.15
CA ALA A 127 22.59 0.30 -15.84
C ALA A 127 23.00 0.86 -14.47
N GLY A 128 23.81 0.11 -13.71
CA GLY A 128 24.12 0.46 -12.32
C GLY A 128 22.93 0.20 -11.40
N GLN A 129 22.85 0.97 -10.32
CA GLN A 129 21.77 0.87 -9.35
C GLN A 129 20.46 1.41 -9.94
N LEU A 130 19.42 0.57 -9.87
CA LEU A 130 18.02 0.87 -10.14
C LEU A 130 17.27 0.89 -8.80
N GLY A 131 15.99 0.54 -8.80
CA GLY A 131 15.17 0.44 -7.60
C GLY A 131 13.70 0.73 -7.91
N ASP A 132 12.87 0.63 -6.88
CA ASP A 132 11.46 1.02 -6.96
C ASP A 132 11.33 2.55 -6.97
N GLY A 133 11.56 3.16 -8.13
CA GLY A 133 11.58 4.63 -8.28
C GLY A 133 10.20 5.29 -8.27
N ALA A 134 9.12 4.51 -8.40
CA ALA A 134 7.74 5.01 -8.51
C ALA A 134 6.70 4.05 -7.91
N ALA A 135 7.13 3.08 -7.11
CA ALA A 135 6.27 2.06 -6.51
C ALA A 135 6.76 1.72 -5.10
N MET A 136 5.88 1.12 -4.29
CA MET A 136 6.19 0.48 -3.00
C MET A 136 5.08 -0.50 -2.63
#